data_AF-A0A399T0G7-F1
#
_entry.id   AF-A0A399T0G7-F1
#
_cell.length_a   1.000
_cell.length_b   1.000
_cell.length_c   1.000
_cell.angle_alpha   90.00
_cell.angle_beta   90.00
_cell.angle_gamma   90.00
#
_symmetry.space_group_name_H-M   'P 1'
#
loop_
_entity.id
_entity.type
_entity.pdbx_description
1 polymer ?
#
loop_
_entity_poly.entity_id
_entity_poly.type
_entity_poly.pdbx_seq_one_letter_code
_entity_poly.pdbx_strand_id
1 'polypeptide(L)'
;MHEIINRVRERLLQSTDENTQKNSQRFFKETIRFYGVKTAVVQKISKECFADIKHLPKAEIFALNETLWQSGMIEESFIACNWTYALRKQFQPDDFKLFRHWVDSYISNWASCDTFCNHSLAEFMEMYPDYVQELKTFTQSENRWMRRAAAVTFIIPARKGRFHTDIFEIADLLLLDTDDLVQKGYGWMLKAASQYDQQRVFEYVMQKKAVMPRTALRYAIEKMPRELRQEAMKK
;
A
#
# COMPACT_ATOMS: atom_id res chain seq x y z
N MET A 1 -13.55 23.03 8.45
CA MET A 1 -13.23 21.70 7.87
C MET A 1 -13.75 21.51 6.44
N HIS A 2 -15.04 21.75 6.14
CA HIS A 2 -15.57 21.48 4.79
C HIS A 2 -14.95 22.34 3.66
N GLU A 3 -14.47 23.54 3.96
CA GLU A 3 -13.92 24.46 2.95
C GLU A 3 -12.67 23.93 2.25
N ILE A 4 -11.72 23.35 2.99
CA ILE A 4 -10.49 22.78 2.37
C ILE A 4 -10.81 21.57 1.48
N ILE A 5 -11.78 20.74 1.88
CA ILE A 5 -12.21 19.59 1.09
C ILE A 5 -12.85 20.04 -0.22
N ASN A 6 -13.74 21.04 -0.16
CA ASN A 6 -14.35 21.61 -1.36
C ASN A 6 -13.30 22.20 -2.29
N ARG A 7 -12.32 22.95 -1.75
CA ARG A 7 -11.21 23.48 -2.54
C ARG A 7 -10.38 22.38 -3.20
N VAL A 8 -10.08 21.29 -2.48
CA VAL A 8 -9.40 20.13 -3.07
C VAL A 8 -10.20 19.58 -4.26
N ARG A 9 -11.50 19.35 -4.08
CA ARG A 9 -12.39 18.77 -5.10
C ARG A 9 -12.53 19.69 -6.31
N GLU A 10 -12.72 20.98 -6.11
CA GLU A 10 -12.78 21.98 -7.19
C GLU A 10 -11.48 21.99 -8.00
N ARG A 11 -10.33 21.97 -7.32
CA ARG A 11 -9.03 21.95 -8.01
C ARG A 11 -8.80 20.65 -8.78
N LEU A 12 -9.27 19.51 -8.27
CA LEU A 12 -9.23 18.24 -9.00
C LEU A 12 -10.11 18.29 -10.24
N LEU A 13 -11.34 18.80 -10.12
CA LEU A 13 -12.28 18.98 -11.24
C LEU A 13 -11.73 19.92 -12.31
N GLN A 14 -11.07 21.01 -11.93
CA GLN A 14 -10.44 21.95 -12.87
C GLN A 14 -9.18 21.39 -13.52
N SER A 15 -8.62 20.30 -12.99
CA SER A 15 -7.36 19.70 -13.44
C SER A 15 -7.54 18.38 -14.20
N THR A 16 -8.78 18.06 -14.61
CA THR A 16 -9.08 16.82 -15.33
C THR A 16 -8.35 16.78 -16.67
N ASP A 17 -7.81 15.61 -17.00
CA ASP A 17 -7.09 15.34 -18.23
C ASP A 17 -7.83 14.25 -19.00
N GLU A 18 -8.28 14.55 -20.23
CA GLU A 18 -9.12 13.62 -21.01
C GLU A 18 -8.48 12.26 -21.21
N ASN A 19 -7.17 12.22 -21.46
CA ASN A 19 -6.46 10.97 -21.67
C ASN A 19 -6.45 10.13 -20.39
N THR A 20 -6.27 10.77 -19.24
CA THR A 20 -6.35 10.12 -17.94
C THR A 20 -7.77 9.63 -17.67
N GLN A 21 -8.80 10.44 -17.92
CA GLN A 21 -10.20 10.02 -17.79
C GLN A 21 -10.54 8.78 -18.63
N LYS A 22 -10.07 8.73 -19.88
CA LYS A 22 -10.35 7.61 -20.80
C LYS A 22 -9.62 6.32 -20.44
N ASN A 23 -8.46 6.41 -19.79
CA ASN A 23 -7.56 5.26 -19.61
C ASN A 23 -7.41 4.75 -18.18
N SER A 24 -7.70 5.55 -17.14
CA SER A 24 -7.45 5.16 -15.74
C SER A 24 -8.04 3.81 -15.36
N GLN A 25 -9.32 3.55 -15.70
CA GLN A 25 -10.00 2.30 -15.38
C GLN A 25 -9.31 1.05 -15.96
N ARG A 26 -8.56 1.17 -17.07
CA ARG A 26 -7.88 0.02 -17.72
C ARG A 26 -6.75 -0.56 -16.86
N PHE A 27 -6.23 0.20 -15.91
CA PHE A 27 -5.17 -0.24 -14.98
C PHE A 27 -5.73 -0.97 -13.75
N PHE A 28 -7.04 -1.01 -13.57
CA PHE A 28 -7.71 -1.61 -12.42
C PHE A 28 -8.64 -2.72 -12.88
N LYS A 29 -8.62 -3.82 -12.13
CA LYS A 29 -9.62 -4.89 -12.32
C LYS A 29 -10.94 -4.50 -11.64
N GLU A 30 -10.81 -3.76 -10.56
CA GLU A 30 -11.91 -3.21 -9.78
C GLU A 30 -12.47 -1.98 -10.46
N THR A 31 -13.77 -1.76 -10.32
CA THR A 31 -14.37 -0.47 -10.66
C THR A 31 -13.83 0.60 -9.72
N ILE A 32 -13.29 1.67 -10.29
CA ILE A 32 -12.76 2.80 -9.52
C ILE A 32 -13.58 4.06 -9.81
N ARG A 33 -13.67 4.94 -8.82
CA ARG A 33 -14.18 6.31 -9.00
C ARG A 33 -12.98 7.26 -9.05
N PHE A 34 -12.97 8.13 -10.03
CA PHE A 34 -11.82 9.00 -10.30
C PHE A 34 -12.24 10.24 -11.06
N TYR A 35 -11.51 11.34 -10.84
CA TYR A 35 -11.66 12.59 -11.60
C TYR A 35 -10.99 12.50 -12.97
N GLY A 36 -9.92 11.70 -13.06
CA GLY A 36 -9.05 11.61 -14.22
C GLY A 36 -7.99 12.69 -14.21
N VAL A 37 -7.34 12.88 -13.08
CA VAL A 37 -6.24 13.84 -12.92
C VAL A 37 -4.91 13.10 -12.88
N LYS A 38 -3.92 13.60 -13.61
CA LYS A 38 -2.56 13.04 -13.59
C LYS A 38 -2.00 13.04 -12.16
N THR A 39 -1.39 11.92 -11.74
CA THR A 39 -0.84 11.75 -10.38
C THR A 39 0.06 12.91 -9.94
N ALA A 40 0.93 13.41 -10.83
CA ALA A 40 1.80 14.55 -10.51
C ALA A 40 1.04 15.83 -10.15
N VAL A 41 -0.12 16.07 -10.78
CA VAL A 41 -0.99 17.20 -10.48
C VAL A 41 -1.73 16.98 -9.17
N VAL A 42 -2.21 15.76 -8.89
CA VAL A 42 -2.79 15.40 -7.57
C VAL A 42 -1.80 15.66 -6.45
N GLN A 43 -0.53 15.26 -6.63
CA GLN A 43 0.55 15.50 -5.66
C GLN A 43 0.81 16.99 -5.44
N LYS A 44 0.78 17.80 -6.51
CA LYS A 44 0.90 19.27 -6.41
C LYS A 44 -0.26 19.88 -5.63
N ILE A 45 -1.52 19.53 -5.96
CA ILE A 45 -2.71 20.00 -5.26
C ILE A 45 -2.66 19.60 -3.78
N SER A 46 -2.32 18.34 -3.49
CA SER A 46 -2.16 17.83 -2.13
C SER A 46 -1.20 18.68 -1.31
N LYS A 47 0.00 18.96 -1.84
CA LYS A 47 1.04 19.74 -1.15
C LYS A 47 0.60 21.17 -0.88
N GLU A 48 0.00 21.83 -1.87
CA GLU A 48 -0.45 23.22 -1.75
C GLU A 48 -1.59 23.33 -0.73
N CYS A 49 -2.61 22.47 -0.82
CA CYS A 49 -3.71 22.46 0.14
C CYS A 49 -3.25 22.07 1.56
N PHE A 50 -2.26 21.17 1.69
CA PHE A 50 -1.69 20.82 2.99
C PHE A 50 -1.00 22.01 3.67
N ALA A 51 -0.35 22.90 2.90
CA ALA A 51 0.33 24.06 3.44
C ALA A 51 -0.61 24.98 4.23
N ASP A 52 -1.88 25.00 3.84
CA ASP A 52 -2.92 25.81 4.47
C ASP A 52 -3.51 25.18 5.73
N ILE A 53 -3.38 23.86 5.91
CA ILE A 53 -3.95 23.14 7.06
C ILE A 53 -2.90 22.53 7.99
N LYS A 54 -1.61 22.56 7.64
CA LYS A 54 -0.52 21.93 8.42
C LYS A 54 -0.39 22.42 9.87
N HIS A 55 -1.00 23.57 10.18
CA HIS A 55 -1.02 24.17 11.51
C HIS A 55 -2.18 23.66 12.39
N LEU A 56 -3.16 22.98 11.79
CA LEU A 56 -4.29 22.40 12.52
C LEU A 56 -3.83 21.19 13.36
N PRO A 57 -4.56 20.87 14.44
CA PRO A 57 -4.30 19.66 15.22
C PRO A 57 -4.35 18.39 14.36
N LYS A 58 -3.50 17.39 14.69
CA LYS A 58 -3.46 16.07 14.02
C LYS A 58 -4.86 15.46 13.86
N ALA A 59 -5.67 15.51 14.92
CA ALA A 59 -7.02 14.95 14.93
C ALA A 59 -7.94 15.61 13.89
N GLU A 60 -7.85 16.93 13.69
CA GLU A 60 -8.64 17.63 12.67
C GLU A 60 -8.20 17.24 11.26
N ILE A 61 -6.89 17.13 11.01
CA ILE A 61 -6.37 16.69 9.72
C ILE A 61 -6.77 15.23 9.44
N PHE A 62 -6.76 14.36 10.46
CA PHE A 62 -7.25 12.98 10.32
C PHE A 62 -8.74 12.93 10.02
N ALA A 63 -9.57 13.81 10.59
CA ALA A 63 -10.98 13.92 10.23
C ALA A 63 -11.18 14.39 8.76
N LEU A 64 -10.31 15.26 8.26
CA LEU A 64 -10.29 15.62 6.84
C LEU A 64 -9.89 14.43 5.96
N ASN A 65 -8.88 13.65 6.36
CA ASN A 65 -8.45 12.45 5.65
C ASN A 65 -9.55 11.39 5.61
N GLU A 66 -10.27 11.17 6.72
CA GLU A 66 -11.46 10.33 6.79
C GLU A 66 -12.50 10.75 5.73
N THR A 67 -12.78 12.06 5.63
CA THR A 67 -13.73 12.62 4.65
C THR A 67 -13.29 12.36 3.20
N LEU A 68 -11.99 12.46 2.91
CA LEU A 68 -11.42 12.16 1.59
C LEU A 68 -11.50 10.67 1.27
N TRP A 69 -11.25 9.79 2.26
CA TRP A 69 -11.37 8.35 2.10
C TRP A 69 -12.82 7.91 1.81
N GLN A 70 -13.78 8.48 2.53
CA GLN A 70 -15.20 8.17 2.39
C GLN A 70 -15.77 8.50 1.00
N SER A 71 -15.12 9.38 0.21
CA SER A 71 -15.59 9.70 -1.13
C SER A 71 -15.43 8.53 -2.11
N GLY A 72 -14.49 7.61 -1.84
CA GLY A 72 -14.11 6.52 -2.73
C GLY A 72 -13.40 6.97 -4.01
N MET A 73 -13.06 8.26 -4.14
CA MET A 73 -12.33 8.80 -5.29
C MET A 73 -10.83 8.52 -5.13
N ILE A 74 -10.22 7.94 -6.16
CA ILE A 74 -8.80 7.54 -6.10
C ILE A 74 -7.88 8.74 -5.87
N GLU A 75 -8.13 9.89 -6.50
CA GLU A 75 -7.28 11.07 -6.30
C GLU A 75 -7.43 11.68 -4.92
N GLU A 76 -8.64 11.69 -4.33
CA GLU A 76 -8.83 12.11 -2.93
C GLU A 76 -8.12 11.16 -1.97
N SER A 77 -8.14 9.85 -2.24
CA SER A 77 -7.41 8.86 -1.43
C SER A 77 -5.89 9.11 -1.43
N PHE A 78 -5.31 9.52 -2.56
CA PHE A 78 -3.90 9.88 -2.62
C PHE A 78 -3.59 11.13 -1.79
N ILE A 79 -4.50 12.11 -1.80
CA ILE A 79 -4.37 13.30 -0.95
C ILE A 79 -4.42 12.91 0.53
N ALA A 80 -5.37 12.05 0.93
CA ALA A 80 -5.47 11.54 2.29
C ALA A 80 -4.19 10.78 2.73
N CYS A 81 -3.64 9.94 1.84
CA CYS A 81 -2.37 9.24 2.08
C CYS A 81 -1.22 10.23 2.31
N ASN A 82 -1.08 11.23 1.43
CA ASN A 82 -0.04 12.24 1.51
C ASN A 82 -0.12 13.06 2.80
N TRP A 83 -1.31 13.53 3.16
CA TRP A 83 -1.52 14.34 4.37
C TRP A 83 -1.29 13.51 5.63
N THR A 84 -1.71 12.25 5.65
CA THR A 84 -1.38 11.32 6.74
C THR A 84 0.13 11.17 6.89
N TYR A 85 0.85 10.88 5.80
CA TYR A 85 2.30 10.68 5.84
C TYR A 85 3.08 11.96 6.18
N ALA A 86 2.54 13.14 5.84
CA ALA A 86 3.13 14.41 6.24
C ALA A 86 3.15 14.59 7.78
N LEU A 87 2.21 13.97 8.49
CA LEU A 87 2.10 13.98 9.94
C LEU A 87 2.83 12.84 10.63
N ARG A 88 3.58 12.00 9.91
CA ARG A 88 4.16 10.75 10.44
C ARG A 88 4.98 10.89 11.72
N LYS A 89 5.68 12.02 11.89
CA LYS A 89 6.46 12.32 13.11
C LYS A 89 5.59 12.48 14.38
N GLN A 90 4.27 12.62 14.21
CA GLN A 90 3.29 12.79 15.28
C GLN A 90 2.42 11.54 15.49
N PHE A 91 2.74 10.43 14.81
CA PHE A 91 2.04 9.18 15.03
C PHE A 91 2.18 8.72 16.48
N GLN A 92 1.13 8.09 16.98
CA GLN A 92 1.00 7.55 18.33
C GLN A 92 0.35 6.17 18.25
N PRO A 93 0.59 5.26 19.22
CA PRO A 93 0.06 3.89 19.17
C PRO A 93 -1.45 3.78 18.91
N ASP A 94 -2.24 4.71 19.47
CA ASP A 94 -3.69 4.76 19.28
C ASP A 94 -4.14 5.04 17.83
N ASP A 95 -3.28 5.65 17.01
CA ASP A 95 -3.58 5.92 15.60
C ASP A 95 -3.74 4.62 14.79
N PHE A 96 -3.18 3.49 15.25
CA PHE A 96 -3.32 2.21 14.57
C PHE A 96 -4.77 1.78 14.38
N LYS A 97 -5.64 2.07 15.35
CA LYS A 97 -7.07 1.75 15.27
C LYS A 97 -7.71 2.45 14.07
N LEU A 98 -7.36 3.72 13.86
CA LEU A 98 -7.84 4.51 12.73
C LEU A 98 -7.23 4.02 11.41
N PHE A 99 -5.94 3.69 11.37
CA PHE A 99 -5.30 3.17 10.16
C PHE A 99 -5.89 1.82 9.74
N ARG A 100 -6.13 0.92 10.71
CA ARG A 100 -6.85 -0.34 10.48
C ARG A 100 -8.24 -0.10 9.91
N HIS A 101 -8.99 0.83 10.51
CA HIS A 101 -10.31 1.22 10.01
C HIS A 101 -10.26 1.73 8.57
N TRP A 102 -9.29 2.57 8.20
CA TRP A 102 -9.15 3.03 6.81
C TRP A 102 -8.85 1.92 5.82
N VAL A 103 -7.94 1.01 6.17
CA VAL A 103 -7.61 -0.13 5.31
C VAL A 103 -8.82 -1.03 5.11
N ASP A 104 -9.58 -1.29 6.16
CA ASP A 104 -10.72 -2.20 6.09
C ASP A 104 -11.94 -1.57 5.40
N SER A 105 -12.24 -0.31 5.73
CA SER A 105 -13.50 0.34 5.34
C SER A 105 -13.43 1.09 4.01
N TYR A 106 -12.26 1.63 3.62
CA TYR A 106 -12.18 2.60 2.52
C TYR A 106 -11.26 2.20 1.37
N ILE A 107 -10.24 1.40 1.65
CA ILE A 107 -9.34 0.95 0.58
C ILE A 107 -10.06 -0.08 -0.28
N SER A 108 -10.17 0.23 -1.58
CA SER A 108 -10.94 -0.56 -2.55
C SER A 108 -10.16 -0.90 -3.83
N ASN A 109 -8.91 -0.46 -3.93
CA ASN A 109 -8.06 -0.69 -5.09
C ASN A 109 -6.57 -0.78 -4.69
N TRP A 110 -5.76 -1.38 -5.57
CA TRP A 110 -4.36 -1.64 -5.27
C TRP A 110 -3.53 -0.36 -5.15
N ALA A 111 -3.85 0.71 -5.89
CA ALA A 111 -3.05 1.92 -5.87
C ALA A 111 -3.20 2.69 -4.56
N SER A 112 -4.43 2.81 -4.04
CA SER A 112 -4.67 3.41 -2.72
C SER A 112 -4.07 2.54 -1.60
N CYS A 113 -4.23 1.22 -1.68
CA CYS A 113 -3.62 0.25 -0.76
C CYS A 113 -2.09 0.45 -0.68
N ASP A 114 -1.42 0.40 -1.82
CA ASP A 114 0.03 0.48 -1.90
C ASP A 114 0.54 1.87 -1.46
N THR A 115 -0.16 2.95 -1.82
CA THR A 115 0.23 4.32 -1.44
C THR A 115 0.16 4.50 0.07
N PHE A 116 -0.92 4.05 0.71
CA PHE A 116 -1.06 4.16 2.17
C PHE A 116 -0.06 3.26 2.90
N CYS A 117 0.03 1.99 2.49
CA CYS A 117 0.76 0.98 3.23
C CYS A 117 2.28 1.13 3.10
N ASN A 118 2.80 1.42 1.90
CA ASN A 118 4.25 1.59 1.68
C ASN A 118 4.84 2.77 2.46
N HIS A 119 4.00 3.71 2.89
CA HIS A 119 4.42 4.96 3.50
C HIS A 119 3.92 5.07 4.95
N SER A 120 2.64 5.40 5.14
CA SER A 120 2.09 5.69 6.48
C SER A 120 2.11 4.47 7.38
N LEU A 121 1.63 3.32 6.89
CA LEU A 121 1.60 2.10 7.71
C LEU A 121 3.01 1.55 7.94
N ALA A 122 3.88 1.63 6.92
CA ALA A 122 5.28 1.23 7.04
C ALA A 122 6.03 2.06 8.10
N GLU A 123 5.90 3.40 8.06
CA GLU A 123 6.51 4.27 9.06
C GLU A 123 5.95 3.97 10.46
N PHE A 124 4.65 3.71 10.57
CA PHE A 124 4.04 3.33 11.84
C PHE A 124 4.68 2.04 12.40
N MET A 125 4.87 1.00 11.56
CA MET A 125 5.54 -0.23 11.99
C MET A 125 7.00 0.03 12.40
N GLU A 126 7.71 0.95 11.74
CA GLU A 126 9.06 1.34 12.14
C GLU A 126 9.11 2.07 13.48
N MET A 127 8.09 2.88 13.78
CA MET A 127 7.97 3.58 15.07
C MET A 127 7.51 2.66 16.21
N TYR A 128 6.64 1.70 15.90
CA TYR A 128 6.03 0.79 16.87
C TYR A 128 6.08 -0.67 16.41
N PRO A 129 7.25 -1.32 16.44
CA PRO A 129 7.43 -2.68 15.91
C PRO A 129 6.54 -3.75 16.54
N ASP A 130 6.10 -3.58 17.79
CA ASP A 130 5.21 -4.53 18.48
C ASP A 130 3.85 -4.68 17.76
N TYR A 131 3.42 -3.66 17.00
CA TYR A 131 2.20 -3.70 16.20
C TYR A 131 2.30 -4.56 14.94
N VAL A 132 3.47 -5.08 14.60
CA VAL A 132 3.62 -6.02 13.48
C VAL A 132 2.80 -7.29 13.72
N GLN A 133 2.62 -7.71 14.98
CA GLN A 133 1.75 -8.84 15.31
C GLN A 133 0.29 -8.55 14.99
N GLU A 134 -0.18 -7.33 15.26
CA GLU A 134 -1.52 -6.88 14.86
C GLU A 134 -1.67 -6.85 13.34
N LEU A 135 -0.64 -6.38 12.61
CA LEU A 135 -0.66 -6.37 11.15
C LEU A 135 -0.68 -7.78 10.56
N LYS A 136 -0.04 -8.78 11.20
CA LYS A 136 -0.15 -10.20 10.79
C LYS A 136 -1.58 -10.71 10.87
N THR A 137 -2.41 -10.22 11.80
CA THR A 137 -3.84 -10.62 11.85
C THR A 137 -4.60 -10.26 10.57
N PHE A 138 -4.11 -9.27 9.80
CA PHE A 138 -4.75 -8.85 8.56
C PHE A 138 -4.70 -9.95 7.50
N THR A 139 -3.73 -10.88 7.55
CA THR A 139 -3.61 -11.99 6.58
C THR A 139 -4.78 -12.96 6.66
N GLN A 140 -5.54 -12.96 7.76
CA GLN A 140 -6.69 -13.83 7.99
C GLN A 140 -8.03 -13.15 7.68
N SER A 141 -8.02 -11.87 7.28
CA SER A 141 -9.25 -11.14 6.97
C SER A 141 -9.89 -11.64 5.66
N GLU A 142 -11.22 -11.66 5.60
CA GLU A 142 -11.96 -11.88 4.35
C GLU A 142 -11.72 -10.74 3.35
N ASN A 143 -11.43 -9.53 3.86
CA ASN A 143 -11.10 -8.37 3.04
C ASN A 143 -9.72 -8.53 2.39
N ARG A 144 -9.70 -8.60 1.05
CA ARG A 144 -8.44 -8.74 0.28
C ARG A 144 -7.46 -7.60 0.52
N TRP A 145 -7.95 -6.40 0.81
CA TRP A 145 -7.10 -5.22 0.98
C TRP A 145 -6.38 -5.23 2.31
N MET A 146 -6.99 -5.81 3.35
CA MET A 146 -6.34 -6.13 4.62
C MET A 146 -5.20 -7.12 4.38
N ARG A 147 -5.47 -8.25 3.71
CA ARG A 147 -4.43 -9.26 3.41
C ARG A 147 -3.30 -8.69 2.55
N ARG A 148 -3.62 -7.89 1.53
CA ARG A 148 -2.63 -7.19 0.71
C ARG A 148 -1.81 -6.22 1.55
N ALA A 149 -2.46 -5.40 2.39
CA ALA A 149 -1.80 -4.42 3.25
C ALA A 149 -0.76 -5.06 4.17
N ALA A 150 -1.06 -6.24 4.72
CA ALA A 150 -0.12 -7.01 5.55
C ALA A 150 1.23 -7.21 4.85
N ALA A 151 1.21 -7.53 3.55
CA ALA A 151 2.41 -7.72 2.76
C ALA A 151 3.02 -6.40 2.26
N VAL A 152 2.22 -5.54 1.64
CA VAL A 152 2.77 -4.36 0.92
C VAL A 152 3.35 -3.32 1.88
N THR A 153 2.91 -3.29 3.15
CA THR A 153 3.50 -2.44 4.20
C THR A 153 5.02 -2.59 4.30
N PHE A 154 5.55 -3.80 4.09
CA PHE A 154 6.97 -4.06 4.26
C PHE A 154 7.81 -3.82 3.01
N ILE A 155 7.25 -3.39 1.88
CA ILE A 155 8.03 -3.22 0.63
C ILE A 155 9.20 -2.25 0.80
N ILE A 156 9.00 -1.08 1.42
CA ILE A 156 10.08 -0.11 1.61
C ILE A 156 11.04 -0.56 2.72
N PRO A 157 10.58 -0.99 3.91
CA PRO A 157 11.47 -1.53 4.95
C PRO A 157 12.30 -2.75 4.51
N ALA A 158 11.73 -3.67 3.73
CA ALA A 158 12.38 -4.89 3.26
C ALA A 158 13.64 -4.61 2.43
N ARG A 159 13.61 -3.58 1.57
CA ARG A 159 14.77 -3.17 0.76
C ARG A 159 15.94 -2.70 1.62
N LYS A 160 15.67 -2.29 2.86
CA LYS A 160 16.65 -1.83 3.85
C LYS A 160 17.04 -2.94 4.85
N GLY A 161 16.59 -4.18 4.63
CA GLY A 161 16.85 -5.30 5.53
C GLY A 161 16.06 -5.30 6.84
N ARG A 162 14.99 -4.51 6.94
CA ARG A 162 14.15 -4.43 8.15
C ARG A 162 13.02 -5.46 8.12
N PHE A 163 12.53 -5.85 9.31
CA PHE A 163 11.43 -6.81 9.50
C PHE A 163 11.64 -8.16 8.82
N HIS A 164 12.90 -8.58 8.75
CA HIS A 164 13.30 -9.72 7.93
C HIS A 164 12.57 -11.01 8.34
N THR A 165 12.47 -11.29 9.64
CA THR A 165 11.72 -12.44 10.16
C THR A 165 10.22 -12.32 9.83
N ASP A 166 9.62 -11.16 10.10
CA ASP A 166 8.18 -10.94 9.90
C ASP A 166 7.75 -11.07 8.44
N ILE A 167 8.61 -10.66 7.49
CA ILE A 167 8.37 -10.79 6.06
C ILE A 167 8.17 -12.25 5.65
N PHE A 168 9.00 -13.16 6.15
CA PHE A 168 8.85 -14.59 5.83
C PHE A 168 7.64 -15.20 6.52
N GLU A 169 7.34 -14.79 7.75
CA GLU A 169 6.13 -15.23 8.45
C GLU A 169 4.85 -14.78 7.72
N ILE A 170 4.80 -13.53 7.26
CA ILE A 170 3.67 -13.03 6.45
C ILE A 170 3.59 -13.76 5.11
N ALA A 171 4.73 -14.04 4.47
CA ALA A 171 4.75 -14.81 3.23
C ALA A 171 4.24 -16.24 3.42
N ASP A 172 4.51 -16.87 4.58
CA ASP A 172 3.97 -18.18 4.94
C ASP A 172 2.45 -18.11 5.18
N LEU A 173 1.98 -17.10 5.92
CA LEU A 173 0.55 -16.90 6.19
C LEU A 173 -0.27 -16.64 4.92
N LEU A 174 0.32 -15.97 3.93
CA LEU A 174 -0.31 -15.64 2.64
C LEU A 174 0.03 -16.64 1.53
N LEU A 175 0.81 -17.69 1.81
CA LEU A 175 1.41 -18.56 0.80
C LEU A 175 0.38 -19.12 -0.19
N LEU A 176 -0.76 -19.57 0.34
CA LEU A 176 -1.82 -20.22 -0.42
C LEU A 176 -3.03 -19.31 -0.70
N ASP A 177 -2.89 -17.99 -0.50
CA ASP A 177 -3.95 -17.05 -0.84
C ASP A 177 -4.34 -17.18 -2.31
N THR A 178 -5.64 -17.20 -2.59
CA THR A 178 -6.17 -17.41 -3.94
C THR A 178 -6.39 -16.11 -4.71
N ASP A 179 -6.37 -14.96 -4.04
CA ASP A 179 -6.57 -13.65 -4.65
C ASP A 179 -5.30 -13.18 -5.38
N ASP A 180 -5.44 -12.85 -6.67
CA ASP A 180 -4.29 -12.52 -7.50
C ASP A 180 -3.58 -11.24 -7.07
N LEU A 181 -4.29 -10.28 -6.48
CA LEU A 181 -3.67 -9.06 -5.97
C LEU A 181 -2.95 -9.30 -4.66
N VAL A 182 -3.45 -10.19 -3.80
CA VAL A 182 -2.71 -10.56 -2.59
C VAL A 182 -1.43 -11.32 -2.95
N GLN A 183 -1.51 -12.27 -3.90
CA GLN A 183 -0.34 -12.98 -4.43
C GLN A 183 0.73 -12.05 -5.00
N LYS A 184 0.32 -11.04 -5.79
CA LYS A 184 1.24 -10.01 -6.30
C LYS A 184 1.83 -9.18 -5.17
N GLY A 185 1.06 -8.90 -4.11
CA GLY A 185 1.48 -8.14 -2.94
C GLY A 185 2.64 -8.83 -2.20
N TYR A 186 2.44 -10.05 -1.73
CA TYR A 186 3.51 -10.76 -0.98
C TYR A 186 4.66 -11.21 -1.89
N GLY A 187 4.39 -11.52 -3.17
CA GLY A 187 5.45 -11.73 -4.14
C GLY A 187 6.31 -10.47 -4.33
N TRP A 188 5.71 -9.28 -4.36
CA TRP A 188 6.46 -8.02 -4.42
C TRP A 188 7.21 -7.72 -3.11
N MET A 189 6.64 -8.06 -1.95
CA MET A 189 7.35 -7.99 -0.67
C MET A 189 8.63 -8.83 -0.70
N LEU A 190 8.55 -10.09 -1.16
CA LEU A 190 9.74 -10.95 -1.32
C LEU A 190 10.73 -10.39 -2.35
N LYS A 191 10.24 -9.85 -3.48
CA LYS A 191 11.07 -9.14 -4.47
C LYS A 191 11.81 -7.94 -3.88
N ALA A 192 11.19 -7.26 -2.92
CA ALA A 192 11.79 -6.13 -2.23
C ALA A 192 12.86 -6.60 -1.24
N ALA A 193 12.57 -7.66 -0.47
CA ALA A 193 13.52 -8.28 0.44
C ALA A 193 14.77 -8.85 -0.27
N SER A 194 14.61 -9.36 -1.50
CA SER A 194 15.75 -9.92 -2.26
C SER A 194 16.77 -8.89 -2.70
N GLN A 195 16.47 -7.59 -2.62
CA GLN A 195 17.44 -6.52 -2.85
C GLN A 195 18.45 -6.39 -1.69
N TYR A 196 18.06 -6.82 -0.49
CA TYR A 196 18.93 -6.87 0.68
C TYR A 196 19.56 -8.26 0.84
N ASP A 197 18.74 -9.32 0.77
CA ASP A 197 19.18 -10.70 0.94
C ASP A 197 18.56 -11.60 -0.13
N GLN A 198 19.20 -11.59 -1.31
CA GLN A 198 18.74 -12.37 -2.46
C GLN A 198 18.76 -13.87 -2.18
N GLN A 199 19.80 -14.35 -1.51
CA GLN A 199 20.03 -15.77 -1.33
C GLN A 199 18.95 -16.37 -0.43
N ARG A 200 18.64 -15.75 0.70
CA ARG A 200 17.60 -16.27 1.58
C ARG A 200 16.21 -16.24 0.95
N VAL A 201 15.88 -15.19 0.18
CA VAL A 201 14.60 -15.16 -0.55
C VAL A 201 14.54 -16.27 -1.59
N PHE A 202 15.65 -16.53 -2.30
CA PHE A 202 15.70 -17.63 -3.26
C PHE A 202 15.54 -18.99 -2.58
N GLU A 203 16.22 -19.23 -1.46
CA GLU A 203 16.09 -20.45 -0.66
C GLU A 203 14.65 -20.66 -0.17
N TYR A 204 14.00 -19.61 0.36
CA TYR A 204 12.60 -19.63 0.73
C TYR A 204 11.69 -20.02 -0.45
N VAL A 205 11.88 -19.37 -1.60
CA VAL A 205 11.10 -19.68 -2.81
C VAL A 205 11.29 -21.13 -3.22
N MET A 206 12.53 -21.64 -3.23
CA MET A 206 12.82 -23.02 -3.60
C MET A 206 12.18 -24.02 -2.64
N GLN A 207 12.18 -23.73 -1.33
CA GLN A 207 11.53 -24.56 -0.32
C GLN A 207 10.01 -24.64 -0.51
N LYS A 208 9.37 -23.54 -0.93
CA LYS A 208 7.90 -23.46 -1.08
C LYS A 208 7.40 -23.69 -2.52
N LYS A 209 8.32 -23.78 -3.49
CA LYS A 209 8.06 -23.82 -4.93
C LYS A 209 6.97 -24.81 -5.37
N ALA A 210 6.88 -25.97 -4.71
CA ALA A 210 5.89 -27.00 -5.03
C ALA A 210 4.44 -26.54 -4.85
N VAL A 211 4.17 -25.65 -3.89
CA VAL A 211 2.82 -25.19 -3.53
C VAL A 211 2.60 -23.69 -3.78
N MET A 212 3.67 -22.91 -3.91
CA MET A 212 3.60 -21.47 -4.12
C MET A 212 2.90 -21.13 -5.45
N PRO A 213 1.86 -20.28 -5.45
CA PRO A 213 1.21 -19.80 -6.66
C PRO A 213 2.21 -19.19 -7.65
N ARG A 214 2.07 -19.54 -8.93
CA ARG A 214 2.97 -19.06 -10.00
C ARG A 214 3.08 -17.55 -10.08
N THR A 215 2.00 -16.82 -9.77
CA THR A 215 1.99 -15.35 -9.75
C THR A 215 2.98 -14.82 -8.72
N ALA A 216 2.86 -15.27 -7.47
CA ALA A 216 3.72 -14.80 -6.39
C ALA A 216 5.17 -15.21 -6.59
N LEU A 217 5.41 -16.46 -7.03
CA LEU A 217 6.75 -16.96 -7.35
C LEU A 217 7.44 -16.07 -8.38
N ARG A 218 6.76 -15.79 -9.52
CA ARG A 218 7.32 -14.94 -10.59
C ARG A 218 7.66 -13.54 -10.10
N TYR A 219 6.81 -12.95 -9.26
CA TYR A 219 7.10 -11.67 -8.64
C TYR A 219 8.33 -11.75 -7.74
N ALA A 220 8.39 -12.72 -6.83
CA ALA A 220 9.48 -12.86 -5.85
C ALA A 220 10.87 -12.95 -6.52
N ILE A 221 10.96 -13.65 -7.65
CA ILE A 221 12.23 -13.86 -8.37
C ILE A 221 12.50 -12.85 -9.48
N GLU A 222 11.59 -11.90 -9.76
CA GLU A 222 11.62 -11.05 -10.98
C GLU A 222 12.98 -10.36 -11.22
N LYS A 223 13.63 -9.91 -10.14
CA LYS A 223 14.90 -9.16 -10.17
C LYS A 223 16.16 -10.03 -10.00
N MET A 224 15.99 -11.35 -9.81
CA MET A 224 17.12 -12.27 -9.66
C MET A 224 17.84 -12.54 -11.00
N PRO A 225 19.11 -12.97 -10.98
CA PRO A 225 19.82 -13.48 -12.15
C PRO A 225 19.01 -14.50 -12.94
N ARG A 226 19.27 -14.58 -14.25
CA ARG A 226 18.50 -15.43 -15.17
C ARG A 226 18.56 -16.89 -14.76
N GLU A 227 19.70 -17.34 -14.28
CA GLU A 227 19.99 -18.71 -13.87
C GLU A 227 19.11 -19.12 -12.70
N LEU A 228 19.05 -18.29 -11.65
CA LEU A 228 18.19 -18.51 -10.49
C LEU A 228 16.71 -18.50 -10.88
N ARG A 229 16.31 -17.56 -11.76
CA ARG A 229 14.92 -17.51 -12.23
C ARG A 229 14.52 -18.78 -12.98
N GLN A 230 15.39 -19.29 -13.84
CA GLN A 230 15.15 -20.53 -14.56
C GLN A 230 15.04 -21.72 -13.60
N GLU A 231 15.93 -21.80 -12.61
CA GLU A 231 15.91 -22.85 -11.59
C GLU A 231 14.59 -22.86 -10.79
N ALA A 232 14.17 -21.69 -10.29
CA ALA A 232 12.90 -21.52 -9.59
C ALA A 232 11.67 -21.84 -10.46
N MET A 233 11.78 -21.70 -11.79
CA MET A 233 10.67 -21.94 -12.72
C MET A 233 10.62 -23.36 -13.31
N LYS A 234 11.63 -24.21 -13.09
CA LYS A 234 11.58 -25.64 -13.47
C LYS A 234 10.38 -26.33 -12.78
N LYS A 235 9.80 -27.35 -13.39
CA LYS A 235 8.77 -28.15 -12.71
C LYS A 235 9.39 -29.00 -11.61
#